data_AF-A0A8S3K8P7-F1
#
_entry.id   AF-A0A8S3K8P7-F1
#
_cell.length_a   1.000
_cell.length_b   1.000
_cell.length_c   1.000
_cell.angle_alpha   90.00
_cell.angle_beta   90.00
_cell.angle_gamma   90.00
#
_symmetry.space_group_name_H-M   'P 1'
#
loop_
_entity.id
_entity.type
_entity.pdbx_description
1 polymer ?
#
loop_
_entity_poly.entity_id
_entity_poly.type
_entity_poly.pdbx_seq_one_letter_code
_entity_poly.pdbx_strand_id
1 'polypeptide(L)'
;MTLDDAHQLHSLEKIPHQPTTKETHIPDLSYSDLNANQKNQLTTLINRYPHVFTEQPGRTHMTKHTIELQSGKQPSNMQPYRLPPSKKAIVDKQLEEMLEAGQIAPSRSPWASPIVLSPKKDGSLRFCVDYRKLNASTIRTAYPMPRVDDTL
;
A
#
# COMPACT_ATOMS: atom_id res chain seq x y z
N MET A 1 -20.21 -6.62 -22.16
CA MET A 1 -20.99 -6.10 -21.02
C MET A 1 -22.16 -7.05 -20.83
N THR A 2 -21.93 -8.10 -20.05
CA THR A 2 -22.95 -9.11 -19.71
C THR A 2 -23.29 -8.97 -18.23
N LEU A 3 -24.55 -9.25 -17.89
CA LEU A 3 -25.21 -8.98 -16.61
C LEU A 3 -24.62 -9.74 -15.39
N ASP A 4 -23.55 -10.51 -15.54
CA ASP A 4 -22.89 -11.26 -14.47
C ASP A 4 -21.79 -10.49 -13.73
N ASP A 5 -21.27 -9.39 -14.28
CA ASP A 5 -20.18 -8.63 -13.65
C ASP A 5 -20.66 -7.80 -12.44
N ALA A 6 -21.96 -7.55 -12.31
CA ALA A 6 -22.54 -6.80 -11.19
C ALA A 6 -22.59 -7.63 -9.88
N HIS A 7 -22.66 -8.96 -9.99
CA HIS A 7 -22.71 -9.84 -8.81
C HIS A 7 -21.35 -10.05 -8.15
N GLN A 8 -20.25 -9.72 -8.84
CA GLN A 8 -18.90 -9.92 -8.34
C GLN A 8 -18.26 -8.66 -7.71
N LEU A 9 -18.88 -7.49 -7.87
CA LEU A 9 -18.51 -6.27 -7.14
C LEU A 9 -19.08 -6.23 -5.72
N HIS A 10 -20.15 -6.98 -5.45
CA HIS A 10 -20.82 -7.00 -4.14
C HIS A 10 -20.09 -7.88 -3.10
N SER A 11 -19.11 -8.69 -3.53
CA SER A 11 -18.31 -9.55 -2.65
C SER A 11 -17.04 -8.87 -2.12
N LEU A 12 -16.67 -7.68 -2.61
CA LEU A 12 -15.54 -6.88 -2.08
C LEU A 12 -15.91 -6.04 -0.86
N GLU A 13 -17.20 -5.96 -0.50
CA GLU A 13 -17.69 -5.23 0.68
C GLU A 13 -17.64 -6.06 1.98
N LYS A 14 -17.19 -7.32 1.93
CA LYS A 14 -17.17 -8.22 3.10
C LYS A 14 -15.76 -8.67 3.47
N ILE A 15 -14.78 -7.78 3.45
CA ILE A 15 -13.55 -8.01 4.22
C ILE A 15 -13.81 -7.41 5.60
N PRO A 16 -14.05 -8.22 6.64
CA PRO A 16 -14.30 -7.71 7.98
C PRO A 16 -13.13 -6.84 8.43
N HIS A 17 -13.44 -5.74 9.09
CA HIS A 17 -12.46 -4.93 9.81
C HIS A 17 -11.90 -5.79 10.95
N GLN A 18 -10.75 -6.44 10.73
CA GLN A 18 -9.98 -6.97 11.83
C GLN A 18 -9.21 -5.80 12.45
N PRO A 19 -9.48 -5.43 13.72
CA PRO A 19 -8.56 -4.59 14.45
C PRO A 19 -7.23 -5.35 14.54
N THR A 20 -6.19 -4.81 13.92
CA THR A 20 -4.83 -5.32 14.02
C THR A 20 -4.30 -5.00 15.42
N THR A 21 -4.75 -5.78 16.40
CA THR A 21 -4.19 -5.77 17.76
C THR A 21 -2.86 -6.49 17.73
N LYS A 22 -1.81 -5.83 17.26
CA LYS A 22 -0.42 -6.19 17.56
C LYS A 22 0.22 -5.03 18.32
N GLU A 23 0.93 -5.40 19.38
CA GLU A 23 1.33 -4.61 20.54
C GLU A 23 1.82 -3.18 20.20
N THR A 24 1.29 -2.19 20.92
CA THR A 24 1.81 -0.83 20.90
C THR A 24 3.20 -0.82 21.51
N HIS A 25 4.23 -0.70 20.67
CA HIS A 25 5.59 -0.49 21.13
C HIS A 25 5.67 0.92 21.75
N ILE A 26 5.57 1.01 23.08
CA ILE A 26 5.87 2.27 23.77
C ILE A 26 7.34 2.56 23.50
N PRO A 27 7.68 3.69 22.85
CA PRO A 27 9.07 4.00 22.52
C PRO A 27 9.87 4.13 23.82
N ASP A 28 11.07 3.55 23.82
CA ASP A 28 11.99 3.74 24.92
C ASP A 28 12.45 5.21 24.96
N LEU A 29 11.97 5.94 25.97
CA LEU A 29 12.29 7.35 26.18
C LEU A 29 13.57 7.55 27.01
N SER A 30 14.33 6.50 27.27
CA SER A 30 15.58 6.54 28.05
C SER A 30 16.62 7.49 27.44
N TYR A 31 16.69 7.57 26.11
CA TYR A 31 17.62 8.42 25.36
C TYR A 31 17.10 9.83 25.02
N SER A 32 15.96 10.22 25.57
CA SER A 32 15.35 11.51 25.26
C SER A 32 15.77 12.61 26.24
N ASP A 33 16.10 13.80 25.72
CA ASP A 33 16.36 15.03 26.49
C ASP A 33 15.09 15.64 27.12
N LEU A 34 14.01 14.86 27.21
CA LEU A 34 12.72 15.30 27.72
C LEU A 34 12.71 15.35 29.24
N ASN A 35 12.15 16.41 29.80
CA ASN A 35 11.87 16.48 31.22
C ASN A 35 10.70 15.57 31.62
N ALA A 36 10.52 15.35 32.93
CA ALA A 36 9.48 14.43 33.44
C ALA A 36 8.06 14.80 32.98
N ASN A 37 7.74 16.09 32.90
CA ASN A 37 6.43 16.55 32.45
C ASN A 37 6.20 16.24 30.96
N GLN A 38 7.21 16.50 30.12
CA GLN A 38 7.17 16.18 28.69
C GLN A 38 7.04 14.68 28.43
N LYS A 39 7.77 13.84 29.20
CA LYS A 39 7.62 12.38 29.14
C LYS A 39 6.20 11.95 29.46
N ASN A 40 5.58 12.52 30.49
CA ASN A 40 4.19 12.23 30.84
C ASN A 40 3.20 12.66 29.75
N GLN A 41 3.40 13.83 29.15
CA GLN A 41 2.57 14.32 28.05
C GLN A 41 2.67 13.41 26.82
N LEU A 42 3.89 13.02 26.44
CA LEU A 42 4.14 12.12 25.31
C LEU A 42 3.50 10.74 25.53
N THR A 43 3.72 10.14 26.70
CA THR A 43 3.12 8.85 27.07
C THR A 43 1.59 8.92 27.01
N THR A 44 1.00 10.02 27.50
CA THR A 44 -0.45 10.24 27.42
C THR A 44 -0.93 10.30 25.97
N LEU A 45 -0.18 10.95 25.08
CA LEU A 45 -0.53 11.07 23.66
C LEU A 45 -0.45 9.73 22.92
N ILE A 46 0.62 8.98 23.14
CA ILE A 46 0.83 7.66 22.52
C ILE A 46 -0.29 6.70 22.94
N ASN A 47 -0.61 6.68 24.24
CA ASN A 47 -1.70 5.86 24.78
C ASN A 47 -3.08 6.32 24.30
N ARG A 48 -3.24 7.60 23.95
CA ARG A 48 -4.50 8.13 23.40
C ARG A 48 -4.71 7.76 21.94
N TYR A 49 -3.64 7.70 21.15
CA TYR A 49 -3.70 7.44 19.70
C TYR A 49 -2.84 6.24 19.29
N PRO A 50 -3.04 5.05 19.89
CA PRO A 50 -2.19 3.88 19.64
C PRO A 50 -2.21 3.45 18.16
N HIS A 51 -3.35 3.62 17.49
CA HIS A 51 -3.55 3.29 16.07
C HIS A 51 -2.79 4.21 15.10
N VAL A 52 -2.33 5.38 15.55
CA VAL A 52 -1.51 6.29 14.72
C VAL A 52 -0.06 5.81 14.68
N PHE A 53 0.40 5.16 15.75
CA PHE A 53 1.79 4.72 15.91
C PHE A 53 1.95 3.23 15.57
N THR A 54 1.38 2.79 14.45
CA THR A 54 1.49 1.41 13.97
C THR A 54 2.43 1.31 12.77
N GLU A 55 3.23 0.25 12.69
CA GLU A 55 4.04 -0.04 11.49
C GLU A 55 3.20 -0.54 10.32
N GLN A 56 2.00 -1.06 10.60
CA GLN A 56 1.09 -1.55 9.58
C GLN A 56 0.32 -0.38 8.94
N PRO A 57 0.14 -0.38 7.61
CA PRO A 57 -0.70 0.60 6.94
C PRO A 57 -2.14 0.54 7.45
N GLY A 58 -2.74 1.72 7.70
CA GLY A 58 -4.17 1.84 7.97
C GLY A 58 -5.02 1.71 6.71
N ARG A 59 -6.34 1.63 6.88
CA ARG A 59 -7.33 1.62 5.79
C ARG A 59 -8.35 2.74 6.01
N THR A 60 -8.71 3.44 4.93
CA THR A 60 -9.79 4.46 4.94
C THR A 60 -10.94 4.03 4.04
N HIS A 61 -12.15 4.40 4.43
CA HIS A 61 -13.37 4.26 3.64
C HIS A 61 -13.87 5.61 3.10
N MET A 62 -13.17 6.71 3.40
CA MET A 62 -13.59 8.07 3.05
C MET A 62 -13.54 8.35 1.54
N THR A 63 -12.64 7.67 0.82
CA THR A 63 -12.52 7.82 -0.64
C THR A 63 -11.96 6.55 -1.27
N LYS A 64 -12.16 6.40 -2.57
CA LYS A 64 -11.60 5.32 -3.39
C LYS A 64 -10.77 5.95 -4.51
N HIS A 65 -9.61 5.35 -4.80
CA HIS A 65 -8.82 5.75 -5.95
C HIS A 65 -9.37 5.09 -7.21
N THR A 66 -9.73 5.90 -8.21
CA THR A 66 -10.16 5.44 -9.53
C THR A 66 -9.07 5.75 -10.53
N ILE A 67 -8.71 4.75 -11.34
CA ILE A 67 -7.75 4.90 -12.43
C ILE A 67 -8.52 5.08 -13.74
N GLU A 68 -8.54 6.31 -14.24
CA GLU A 68 -9.18 6.62 -15.52
C GLU A 68 -8.26 6.31 -16.69
N LEU A 69 -8.80 5.64 -17.70
CA LEU A 69 -8.08 5.29 -18.92
C LEU A 69 -8.36 6.31 -20.02
N GLN A 70 -7.36 6.58 -20.86
CA GLN A 70 -7.55 7.35 -22.08
C GLN A 70 -8.54 6.62 -23.00
N SER A 71 -9.34 7.37 -23.75
CA SER A 71 -10.34 6.80 -24.66
C SER A 71 -9.72 5.81 -25.65
N GLY A 72 -10.37 4.66 -25.84
CA GLY A 72 -9.95 3.61 -26.77
C GLY A 72 -8.75 2.75 -26.33
N LYS A 73 -8.23 2.92 -25.12
CA LYS A 73 -7.14 2.06 -24.62
C LYS A 73 -7.64 0.66 -24.24
N GLN A 74 -6.89 -0.34 -24.69
CA GLN A 74 -7.15 -1.75 -24.43
C GLN A 74 -6.27 -2.28 -23.28
N PRO A 75 -6.69 -3.36 -22.60
CA PRO A 75 -5.90 -3.98 -21.55
C PRO A 75 -4.50 -4.40 -21.99
N SER A 76 -3.50 -4.03 -21.19
CA SER A 76 -2.15 -4.55 -21.31
C SER A 76 -1.95 -5.75 -20.40
N ASN A 77 -1.78 -6.94 -20.98
CA ASN A 77 -1.41 -8.16 -20.26
C ASN A 77 0.06 -8.47 -20.51
N MET A 78 0.92 -8.10 -19.55
CA MET A 78 2.36 -8.32 -19.65
C MET A 78 2.77 -9.61 -18.94
N GLN A 79 3.64 -10.38 -19.60
CA GLN A 79 4.23 -11.58 -19.01
C GLN A 79 5.16 -11.20 -17.84
N PRO A 80 5.14 -11.97 -16.73
CA PRO A 80 6.10 -11.81 -15.64
C PRO A 80 7.55 -11.95 -16.12
N TYR A 81 8.46 -11.16 -15.56
CA TYR A 81 9.88 -11.31 -15.83
C TYR A 81 10.44 -12.59 -15.20
N ARG A 82 11.44 -13.17 -15.85
CA ARG A 82 12.13 -14.35 -15.31
C ARG A 82 12.94 -13.97 -14.08
N LEU A 83 12.69 -14.66 -12.97
CA LEU A 83 13.42 -14.48 -11.73
C LEU A 83 14.25 -15.73 -11.40
N PRO A 84 15.49 -15.58 -10.89
CA PRO A 84 16.22 -16.70 -10.31
C PRO A 84 15.51 -17.21 -9.05
N PRO A 85 15.69 -18.49 -8.67
CA PRO A 85 14.98 -19.10 -7.54
C PRO A 85 15.08 -18.32 -6.23
N SER A 86 16.27 -17.78 -5.92
CA SER A 86 16.50 -16.98 -4.71
C SER A 86 15.64 -15.71 -4.64
N LYS A 87 15.46 -15.03 -5.78
CA LYS A 87 14.62 -13.83 -5.87
C LYS A 87 13.14 -14.18 -5.88
N LYS A 88 12.77 -15.33 -6.45
CA LYS A 88 11.40 -15.81 -6.46
C LYS A 88 10.89 -16.07 -5.04
N ALA A 89 11.69 -16.71 -4.19
CA ALA A 89 11.33 -16.96 -2.79
C ALA A 89 11.02 -15.66 -2.01
N ILE A 90 11.78 -14.59 -2.28
CA ILE A 90 11.53 -13.26 -1.69
C ILE A 90 10.19 -12.68 -2.16
N VAL A 91 9.91 -12.80 -3.47
CA VAL A 91 8.64 -12.34 -4.06
C VAL A 91 7.46 -13.10 -3.48
N ASP A 92 7.55 -14.43 -3.41
CA ASP A 92 6.48 -15.30 -2.91
C ASP A 92 6.17 -14.96 -1.44
N LYS A 93 7.20 -14.79 -0.59
CA LYS A 93 7.04 -14.36 0.81
C LYS A 93 6.33 -13.00 0.92
N GLN A 94 6.74 -12.01 0.13
CA GLN A 94 6.13 -10.68 0.18
C GLN A 94 4.66 -10.72 -0.28
N LEU A 95 4.34 -11.56 -1.28
CA LEU A 95 2.97 -11.74 -1.75
C LEU A 95 2.08 -12.34 -0.65
N GLU A 96 2.58 -13.35 0.07
CA GLU A 96 1.88 -13.96 1.21
C GLU A 96 1.62 -12.94 2.31
N GLU A 97 2.64 -12.18 2.73
CA GLU A 97 2.49 -11.09 3.71
C GLU A 97 1.43 -10.05 3.30
N MET A 98 1.41 -9.64 2.01
CA MET A 98 0.43 -8.68 1.51
C MET A 98 -0.99 -9.27 1.40
N LEU A 99 -1.12 -10.57 1.10
CA LEU A 99 -2.40 -11.29 1.08
C LEU A 99 -2.97 -11.42 2.49
N GLU A 100 -2.15 -11.83 3.46
CA GLU A 100 -2.53 -11.92 4.87
C GLU A 100 -2.93 -10.56 5.45
N ALA A 101 -2.21 -9.50 5.08
CA ALA A 101 -2.54 -8.13 5.45
C ALA A 101 -3.78 -7.57 4.72
N GLY A 102 -4.35 -8.29 3.76
CA GLY A 102 -5.51 -7.86 2.97
C GLY A 102 -5.23 -6.66 2.06
N GLN A 103 -3.96 -6.41 1.72
CA GLN A 103 -3.55 -5.31 0.83
C GLN A 103 -3.76 -5.65 -0.65
N ILE A 104 -3.67 -6.94 -0.98
CA ILE A 104 -3.91 -7.47 -2.33
C ILE A 104 -4.88 -8.65 -2.27
N ALA A 105 -5.45 -9.01 -3.42
CA ALA A 105 -6.29 -10.19 -3.56
C ALA A 105 -6.06 -10.85 -4.92
N PRO A 106 -6.30 -12.17 -5.05
CA PRO A 106 -6.33 -12.83 -6.34
C PRO A 106 -7.35 -12.18 -7.28
N SER A 107 -7.00 -12.01 -8.55
CA SER A 107 -7.90 -11.40 -9.54
C SER A 107 -7.83 -12.12 -10.88
N ARG A 108 -8.90 -12.00 -11.66
CA ARG A 108 -8.98 -12.46 -13.06
C ARG A 108 -9.01 -11.25 -14.00
N SER A 109 -8.06 -10.34 -13.81
CA SER A 109 -7.99 -9.09 -14.56
C SER A 109 -7.47 -9.31 -15.99
N PRO A 110 -8.03 -8.63 -17.01
CA PRO A 110 -7.43 -8.58 -18.35
C PRO A 110 -6.14 -7.73 -18.37
N TRP A 111 -5.87 -6.97 -17.31
CA TRP A 111 -4.64 -6.20 -17.11
C TRP A 111 -3.67 -6.99 -16.24
N ALA A 112 -2.40 -7.05 -16.67
CA ALA A 112 -1.32 -7.63 -15.86
C ALA A 112 -0.04 -6.80 -16.02
N SER A 113 0.62 -6.52 -14.91
CA SER A 113 1.91 -5.83 -14.86
C SER A 113 2.93 -6.70 -14.13
N PRO A 114 4.18 -6.83 -14.63
CA PRO A 114 5.17 -7.71 -14.05
C PRO A 114 5.77 -7.09 -12.79
N ILE A 115 6.31 -7.94 -11.93
CA ILE A 115 7.05 -7.55 -10.72
C ILE A 115 8.51 -7.29 -11.09
N VAL A 116 9.10 -6.27 -10.46
CA VAL A 116 10.50 -5.90 -10.54
C VAL A 116 11.05 -5.78 -9.12
N LEU A 117 12.27 -6.27 -8.91
CA LEU A 117 12.98 -6.13 -7.64
C LEU A 117 14.04 -5.06 -7.76
N SER A 118 13.96 -4.02 -6.92
CA SER A 118 14.94 -2.94 -6.86
C SER A 118 15.78 -3.04 -5.58
N PRO A 119 17.11 -2.95 -5.65
CA PRO A 119 17.93 -2.93 -4.45
C PRO A 119 17.68 -1.64 -3.64
N LYS A 120 17.59 -1.79 -2.32
CA LYS A 120 17.67 -0.68 -1.36
C LYS A 120 19.12 -0.49 -0.92
N LYS A 121 19.41 0.66 -0.29
CA LYS A 121 20.75 0.98 0.24
C LYS A 121 21.20 0.02 1.35
N ASP A 122 20.25 -0.52 2.11
CA ASP A 122 20.49 -1.48 3.20
C ASP A 122 20.77 -2.92 2.69
N GLY A 123 20.80 -3.14 1.37
CA GLY A 123 21.01 -4.45 0.76
C GLY A 123 19.73 -5.29 0.58
N SER A 124 18.59 -4.87 1.16
CA SER A 124 17.30 -5.54 0.94
C SER A 124 16.74 -5.25 -0.46
N LEU A 125 15.83 -6.11 -0.94
CA LEU A 125 15.14 -5.92 -2.22
C LEU A 125 13.75 -5.33 -1.98
N ARG A 126 13.38 -4.34 -2.79
CA ARG A 126 12.04 -3.76 -2.82
C ARG A 126 11.20 -4.46 -3.87
N PHE A 127 10.05 -4.98 -3.46
CA PHE A 127 9.00 -5.44 -4.34
C PHE A 127 8.36 -4.24 -5.05
N CYS A 128 8.43 -4.19 -6.37
CA CYS A 128 7.83 -3.13 -7.18
C CYS A 128 7.04 -3.74 -8.32
N VAL A 129 5.96 -3.08 -8.74
CA VAL A 129 5.18 -3.47 -9.92
C VAL A 129 5.48 -2.48 -11.05
N ASP A 130 5.79 -2.99 -12.23
CA ASP A 130 6.08 -2.15 -13.39
C ASP A 130 4.80 -1.68 -14.08
N TYR A 131 4.24 -0.58 -13.59
CA TYR A 131 3.04 0.04 -14.14
C TYR A 131 3.30 0.93 -15.36
N ARG A 132 4.48 0.93 -16.00
CA ARG A 132 4.77 1.88 -17.09
C ARG A 132 3.76 1.82 -18.24
N LYS A 133 3.34 0.63 -18.68
CA LYS A 133 2.32 0.50 -19.75
C LYS A 133 0.92 0.91 -19.29
N LEU A 134 0.58 0.61 -18.04
CA LEU A 134 -0.68 1.07 -17.43
C LEU A 134 -0.67 2.61 -17.39
N ASN A 135 0.35 3.22 -16.80
CA ASN A 135 0.51 4.67 -16.66
C ASN A 135 0.53 5.42 -17.99
N ALA A 136 1.01 4.80 -19.08
CA ALA A 136 0.95 5.38 -20.42
C ALA A 136 -0.48 5.40 -21.00
N SER A 137 -1.36 4.55 -20.48
CA SER A 137 -2.77 4.42 -20.88
C SER A 137 -3.72 5.18 -19.96
N THR A 138 -3.24 5.71 -18.83
CA THR A 138 -4.06 6.45 -17.87
C THR A 138 -4.12 7.94 -18.18
N ILE A 139 -5.22 8.58 -17.78
CA ILE A 139 -5.33 10.03 -17.76
C ILE A 139 -4.51 10.54 -16.55
N ARG A 140 -3.64 11.51 -16.78
CA ARG A 140 -2.82 12.09 -15.71
C ARG A 140 -3.64 13.11 -14.93
N THR A 141 -3.92 12.81 -13.66
CA THR A 141 -4.52 13.77 -12.74
C THR A 141 -3.43 14.66 -12.16
N ALA A 142 -3.39 15.94 -12.54
CA ALA A 142 -2.53 16.93 -11.93
C ALA A 142 -3.31 17.67 -10.84
N TYR A 143 -3.15 17.26 -9.59
CA TYR A 143 -3.65 18.04 -8.47
C TYR A 143 -2.70 19.23 -8.24
N PRO A 144 -3.21 20.47 -8.13
CA PRO A 144 -2.37 21.65 -7.93
C PRO A 144 -1.81 21.65 -6.52
N MET A 145 -0.61 21.11 -6.36
CA MET A 145 0.14 21.22 -5.12
C MET A 145 0.73 22.64 -5.03
N PRO A 146 0.50 23.37 -3.92
CA PRO A 146 1.11 24.68 -3.73
C PRO A 146 2.65 24.54 -3.67
N ARG A 147 3.36 25.62 -4.00
CA ARG A 147 4.83 25.62 -3.83
C ARG A 147 5.13 25.64 -2.34
N VAL A 148 6.26 25.05 -1.97
CA VAL A 148 6.69 24.99 -0.56
C VAL A 148 6.79 26.40 0.02
N ASP A 149 7.37 27.35 -0.72
CA ASP A 149 7.51 28.75 -0.31
C ASP A 149 6.17 29.46 -0.06
N ASP A 150 5.07 29.00 -0.67
CA ASP A 150 3.74 29.57 -0.48
C ASP A 150 3.02 29.00 0.77
N THR A 151 3.59 27.98 1.42
CA THR A 151 2.96 27.21 2.53
C THR A 151 3.71 27.23 3.86
N LEU A 152 4.96 27.68 3.87
CA LEU A 152 5.80 27.80 5.08
C LEU A 152 5.62 29.17 5.74
#